data_AF-A0A2V8LEE1-F1
#
_entry.id   AF-A0A2V8LEE1-F1
#
_cell.length_a   1.000
_cell.length_b   1.000
_cell.length_c   1.000
_cell.angle_alpha   90.00
_cell.angle_beta   90.00
_cell.angle_gamma   90.00
#
_symmetry.space_group_name_H-M   'P 1'
#
loop_
_entity.id
_entity.type
_entity.pdbx_description
1 polymer ?
#
loop_
_entity_poly.entity_id
_entity_poly.type
_entity_poly.pdbx_seq_one_letter_code
_entity_poly.pdbx_strand_id
1 'polypeptide(L)'
;ANNGPNHAACVTVTDTLPSGTTLVSAKSTQGTCTGTTTVTCSLGTIASSGGASINVVVNVSKASVGTTISNTATVTGNVTDPNTANDTSKATTSVSQRQHP
;
A
#
# COMPACT_ATOMS: atom_id res chain seq x y z
N ALA A 1 4.50 -12.47 3.73
CA ALA A 1 4.18 -13.90 3.55
C ALA A 1 2.93 -14.19 4.37
N ASN A 2 1.92 -14.87 3.79
CA ASN A 2 0.81 -15.41 4.58
C ASN A 2 1.34 -16.67 5.29
N ASN A 3 1.62 -16.54 6.60
CA ASN A 3 2.16 -17.62 7.43
C ASN A 3 1.04 -18.39 8.20
N GLY A 4 -0.23 -18.23 7.82
CA GLY A 4 -1.34 -18.99 8.38
C GLY A 4 -1.61 -20.32 7.63
N PRO A 5 -2.25 -21.31 8.28
CA PRO A 5 -2.56 -22.60 7.67
C PRO A 5 -3.63 -22.54 6.56
N ASN A 6 -4.34 -21.41 6.41
CA ASN A 6 -5.42 -21.23 5.46
C ASN A 6 -5.07 -20.22 4.36
N HIS A 7 -5.60 -20.45 3.15
CA HIS A 7 -5.52 -19.51 2.03
C HIS A 7 -6.19 -18.18 2.40
N ALA A 8 -5.57 -17.05 2.05
CA ALA A 8 -6.20 -15.74 2.19
C ALA A 8 -7.06 -15.50 0.94
N ALA A 9 -8.37 -15.57 1.08
CA ALA A 9 -9.33 -15.33 -0.01
C ALA A 9 -9.85 -13.89 0.01
N CYS A 10 -10.16 -13.35 -1.17
CA CYS A 10 -10.70 -12.01 -1.36
C CYS A 10 -9.85 -10.88 -0.77
N VAL A 11 -8.52 -11.01 -0.87
CA VAL A 11 -7.58 -10.02 -0.36
C VAL A 11 -7.75 -8.71 -1.11
N THR A 12 -8.02 -7.65 -0.35
CA THR A 12 -8.12 -6.28 -0.83
C THR A 12 -7.18 -5.41 -0.01
N VAL A 13 -6.37 -4.59 -0.69
CA VAL A 13 -5.50 -3.61 -0.04
C VAL A 13 -6.04 -2.22 -0.34
N THR A 14 -6.21 -1.40 0.70
CA THR A 14 -6.63 -0.01 0.57
C THR A 14 -5.54 0.90 1.10
N ASP A 15 -5.16 1.90 0.31
CA ASP A 15 -4.13 2.87 0.62
C ASP A 15 -4.66 4.28 0.34
N THR A 16 -4.79 5.10 1.37
CA THR A 16 -5.23 6.50 1.20
C THR A 16 -4.01 7.39 1.16
N LEU A 17 -3.76 7.96 -0.03
CA LEU A 17 -2.59 8.76 -0.27
C LEU A 17 -2.65 10.06 0.56
N PRO A 18 -1.55 10.41 1.25
CA PRO A 18 -1.48 11.61 2.06
C PRO A 18 -1.60 12.88 1.21
N SER A 19 -2.09 13.95 1.83
CA SER A 19 -2.19 15.25 1.18
C SER A 19 -0.82 15.75 0.73
N GLY A 20 -0.81 16.49 -0.38
CA GLY A 20 0.45 16.92 -1.01
C GLY A 20 1.15 15.82 -1.80
N THR A 21 0.50 14.68 -2.05
CA THR A 21 0.93 13.69 -3.04
C THR A 21 -0.07 13.60 -4.19
N THR A 22 0.40 13.15 -5.36
CA THR A 22 -0.45 12.86 -6.52
C THR A 22 -0.05 11.51 -7.09
N LEU A 23 -1.00 10.61 -7.26
CA LEU A 23 -0.72 9.29 -7.83
C LEU A 23 -0.18 9.41 -9.26
N VAL A 24 0.94 8.73 -9.52
CA VAL A 24 1.50 8.55 -10.87
C VAL A 24 1.12 7.16 -11.39
N SER A 25 1.30 6.13 -10.57
CA SER A 25 0.91 4.76 -10.93
C SER A 25 0.73 3.88 -9.70
N ALA A 26 -0.22 2.95 -9.74
CA ALA A 26 -0.31 1.84 -8.82
C ALA A 26 -0.32 0.53 -9.62
N LYS A 27 0.65 -0.35 -9.36
CA LYS A 27 0.75 -1.66 -10.04
C LYS A 27 0.87 -2.77 -9.02
N SER A 28 0.05 -3.81 -9.16
CA SER A 28 0.15 -5.04 -8.39
C SER A 28 0.76 -6.16 -9.24
N THR A 29 1.41 -7.10 -8.57
CA THR A 29 1.91 -8.35 -9.16
C THR A 29 0.79 -9.36 -9.41
N GLN A 30 -0.38 -9.17 -8.78
CA GLN A 30 -1.58 -9.97 -8.94
C GLN A 30 -2.81 -9.06 -8.83
N GLY A 31 -3.88 -9.39 -9.55
CA GLY A 31 -5.13 -8.63 -9.48
C GLY A 31 -5.01 -7.23 -10.08
N THR A 32 -5.82 -6.31 -9.60
CA THR A 32 -5.93 -4.96 -10.18
C THR A 32 -5.98 -3.88 -9.12
N CYS A 33 -5.26 -2.78 -9.35
CA CYS A 33 -5.34 -1.56 -8.55
C CYS A 33 -6.11 -0.47 -9.30
N THR A 34 -6.96 0.25 -8.59
CA THR A 34 -7.74 1.38 -9.12
C THR A 34 -7.80 2.53 -8.12
N GLY A 35 -8.06 3.74 -8.60
CA GLY A 35 -8.22 4.93 -7.78
C GLY A 35 -7.15 5.99 -8.03
N THR A 36 -7.27 7.11 -7.33
CA THR A 36 -6.39 8.30 -7.49
C THR A 36 -5.93 8.85 -6.15
N THR A 37 -6.87 9.20 -5.26
CA THR A 37 -6.58 9.63 -3.88
C THR A 37 -6.56 8.45 -2.92
N THR A 38 -7.50 7.52 -3.09
CA THR A 38 -7.51 6.23 -2.41
C THR A 38 -7.25 5.17 -3.45
N VAL A 39 -6.14 4.45 -3.31
CA VAL A 39 -5.77 3.32 -4.15
C VAL A 39 -6.33 2.06 -3.51
N THR A 40 -7.16 1.34 -4.26
CA THR A 40 -7.70 0.04 -3.85
C THR A 40 -7.19 -1.03 -4.81
N CYS A 41 -6.51 -2.04 -4.27
CA CYS A 41 -5.97 -3.16 -5.01
C CYS A 41 -6.68 -4.45 -4.60
N SER A 42 -7.47 -5.01 -5.50
CA SER A 42 -8.11 -6.32 -5.33
C SER A 42 -7.14 -7.39 -5.82
N LEU A 43 -6.49 -8.09 -4.88
CA LEU A 43 -5.47 -9.11 -5.16
C LEU A 43 -6.08 -10.51 -5.32
N GLY A 44 -7.30 -10.72 -4.82
CA GLY A 44 -8.00 -12.00 -4.93
C GLY A 44 -7.47 -13.03 -3.94
N THR A 45 -7.23 -14.26 -4.38
CA THR A 45 -6.75 -15.33 -3.49
C THR A 45 -5.23 -15.42 -3.51
N ILE A 46 -4.60 -15.33 -2.34
CA ILE A 46 -3.17 -15.55 -2.16
C ILE A 46 -2.97 -16.94 -1.53
N ALA A 47 -2.23 -17.80 -2.25
CA ALA A 47 -1.94 -19.16 -1.80
C ALA A 47 -1.14 -19.16 -0.47
N SER A 48 -1.27 -20.21 0.32
CA SER A 48 -0.39 -20.47 1.47
C SER A 48 1.06 -20.51 0.98
N SER A 49 1.96 -19.76 1.65
CA SER A 49 3.34 -19.44 1.21
C SER A 49 3.52 -18.48 0.02
N GLY A 50 2.42 -18.05 -0.60
CA GLY A 50 2.44 -17.04 -1.66
C GLY A 50 2.67 -15.62 -1.14
N GLY A 51 2.96 -14.72 -2.07
CA GLY A 51 3.08 -13.29 -1.81
C GLY A 51 2.60 -12.48 -3.00
N ALA A 52 2.01 -11.33 -2.71
CA ALA A 52 1.69 -10.32 -3.70
C ALA A 52 2.30 -8.99 -3.25
N SER A 53 2.89 -8.28 -4.20
CA SER A 53 3.45 -6.94 -4.02
C SER A 53 2.65 -5.93 -4.82
N ILE A 54 2.47 -4.75 -4.21
CA ILE A 54 1.89 -3.55 -4.82
C ILE A 54 2.95 -2.47 -4.81
N ASN A 55 3.21 -1.85 -5.96
CA ASN A 55 4.13 -0.72 -6.10
C ASN A 55 3.32 0.53 -6.43
N VAL A 56 3.31 1.49 -5.50
CA VAL A 56 2.62 2.77 -5.64
C VAL A 56 3.67 3.87 -5.83
N VAL A 57 3.56 4.61 -6.94
CA VAL A 57 4.44 5.73 -7.26
C VAL A 57 3.61 7.00 -7.21
N VAL A 58 4.08 7.97 -6.41
CA VAL A 58 3.43 9.28 -6.24
C VAL A 58 4.43 10.40 -6.54
N ASN A 59 3.92 11.52 -7.03
CA ASN A 59 4.65 12.77 -7.05
C ASN A 59 4.37 13.55 -5.76
N VAL A 60 5.42 14.07 -5.14
CA VAL A 60 5.29 14.88 -3.92
C VAL A 60 5.28 16.36 -4.30
N SER A 61 4.31 17.10 -3.77
CA SER A 61 4.19 18.53 -4.00
C SER A 61 5.38 19.27 -3.38
N LYS A 62 5.87 20.32 -4.05
CA LYS A 62 6.92 21.18 -3.49
C LYS A 62 6.50 21.86 -2.18
N ALA A 63 5.20 22.02 -1.94
CA ALA A 63 4.65 22.56 -0.70
C ALA A 63 4.82 21.61 0.50
N SER A 64 5.07 20.31 0.25
CA SER A 64 5.34 19.30 1.27
C SER A 64 6.83 19.19 1.63
N VAL A 65 7.68 20.06 1.09
CA VAL A 65 9.09 20.14 1.48
C VAL A 65 9.21 20.48 2.96
N GLY A 66 10.10 19.77 3.66
CA GLY A 66 10.32 19.98 5.10
C GLY A 66 9.27 19.32 5.98
N THR A 67 8.31 18.59 5.41
CA THR A 67 7.34 17.80 6.16
C THR A 67 7.64 16.31 6.06
N THR A 68 7.05 15.54 6.98
CA THR A 68 7.05 14.08 6.90
C THR A 68 5.76 13.61 6.25
N ILE A 69 5.88 12.82 5.19
CA ILE A 69 4.74 12.18 4.55
C ILE A 69 4.60 10.77 5.12
N SER A 70 3.39 10.43 5.54
CA SER A 70 3.04 9.11 6.07
C SER A 70 1.99 8.48 5.18
N ASN A 71 2.29 7.29 4.66
CA ASN A 71 1.37 6.49 3.86
C ASN A 71 1.02 5.23 4.65
N THR A 72 -0.27 4.89 4.72
CA THR A 72 -0.76 3.73 5.48
C THR A 72 -1.64 2.90 4.56
N ALA A 73 -1.23 1.66 4.31
CA ALA A 73 -2.02 0.68 3.59
C ALA A 73 -2.59 -0.36 4.56
N THR A 74 -3.86 -0.69 4.38
CA THR A 74 -4.58 -1.70 5.16
C THR A 74 -5.00 -2.85 4.24
N VAL A 75 -4.78 -4.07 4.69
CA VAL A 75 -5.20 -5.30 4.01
C VAL A 75 -6.46 -5.82 4.68
N THR A 76 -7.43 -6.28 3.89
CA THR A 76 -8.61 -6.99 4.38
C THR A 76 -8.81 -8.27 3.56
N GLY A 77 -9.29 -9.33 4.21
CA GLY A 77 -9.61 -10.60 3.58
C GLY A 77 -10.86 -11.24 4.21
N ASN A 78 -11.45 -12.22 3.53
CA ASN A 78 -12.72 -12.84 3.94
C ASN A 78 -12.55 -14.07 4.86
N VAL A 79 -11.31 -14.44 5.18
CA VAL A 79 -10.98 -15.55 6.08
C VAL A 79 -10.50 -14.94 7.39
N THR A 80 -10.97 -15.43 8.54
CA THR A 80 -10.52 -14.98 9.87
C THR A 80 -9.00 -15.05 9.94
N ASP A 81 -8.35 -13.89 9.92
CA ASP A 81 -6.91 -13.79 10.09
C ASP A 81 -6.58 -13.96 11.58
N PRO A 82 -5.89 -15.03 11.99
CA PRO A 82 -5.49 -15.22 13.39
C PRO A 82 -4.43 -14.21 13.85
N ASN A 83 -3.86 -13.41 12.95
CA ASN A 83 -2.87 -12.38 13.23
C ASN A 83 -3.16 -11.07 12.48
N THR A 84 -4.19 -10.34 12.91
CA THR A 84 -4.54 -9.02 12.37
C THR A 84 -3.46 -7.94 12.51
N ALA A 85 -2.35 -8.21 13.23
CA ALA A 85 -1.27 -7.26 13.43
C ALA A 85 -0.37 -7.10 12.18
N ASN A 86 -0.44 -8.00 11.20
CA ASN A 86 0.30 -7.89 9.93
C ASN A 86 -0.53 -7.21 8.81
N ASP A 87 -1.79 -6.89 9.06
CA ASP A 87 -2.73 -6.35 8.08
C ASP A 87 -2.58 -4.83 7.85
N THR A 88 -1.63 -4.19 8.52
CA THR A 88 -1.34 -2.77 8.34
C THR A 88 0.14 -2.55 8.08
N SER A 89 0.46 -1.90 6.96
CA SER A 89 1.81 -1.46 6.64
C SER A 89 1.85 0.07 6.56
N LYS A 90 2.81 0.67 7.27
CA LYS A 90 3.03 2.12 7.31
C LYS A 90 4.41 2.45 6.80
N ALA A 91 4.48 3.33 5.80
CA ALA A 91 5.72 3.87 5.28
C ALA A 91 5.77 5.38 5.56
N THR A 92 6.89 5.86 6.11
CA THR A 92 7.14 7.29 6.32
C THR A 92 8.33 7.73 5.47
N THR A 93 8.26 8.94 4.91
CA THR A 93 9.35 9.53 4.14
C THR A 93 9.45 11.01 4.44
N SER A 94 10.65 11.46 4.79
CA SER A 94 10.96 12.88 4.99
C SER A 94 11.28 13.52 3.65
N VAL A 95 10.59 14.61 3.33
CA VAL A 95 10.79 15.33 2.07
C VAL A 95 11.87 16.39 2.26
N SER A 96 13.09 16.10 1.83
CA SER A 96 14.16 17.10 1.78
C SER A 96 14.25 17.74 0.40
N GLN A 97 14.64 19.02 0.37
CA GLN A 97 15.12 19.63 -0.88
C GLN A 97 16.39 18.90 -1.28
N ARG A 98 16.58 18.69 -2.58
CA ARG A 98 17.90 18.36 -3.10
C ARG A 98 18.77 19.61 -2.88
N GLN A 99 19.65 19.60 -1.88
CA GLN A 99 20.66 20.65 -1.74
C GLN A 99 21.52 20.61 -3.01
N HIS A 100 21.52 21.72 -3.75
CA HIS A 100 22.43 21.94 -4.86
C HIS A 100 23.77 22.40 -4.27
N PRO A 101 24.91 21.71 -4.51
CA PRO A 101 26.23 22.30 -4.29
C PRO A 101 26.52 23.41 -5.32
#